data_AF-A0A352AGQ9-F1
#
_entry.id   AF-A0A352AGQ9-F1
#
_cell.length_a   1.000
_cell.length_b   1.000
_cell.length_c   1.000
_cell.angle_alpha   90.00
_cell.angle_beta   90.00
_cell.angle_gamma   90.00
#
_symmetry.space_group_name_H-M   'P 1'
#
loop_
_entity.id
_entity.type
_entity.pdbx_description
1 polymer ?
#
loop_
_entity_poly.entity_id
_entity_poly.type
_entity_poly.pdbx_seq_one_letter_code
_entity_poly.pdbx_strand_id
1 'polypeptide(L)'
;MKLQDIIKNDLRLTMNAIAGDKELATQIQMLLVNLKLLDPPANGDFGPVSAAAVKEFQTLMKCNEPDYLGPATAKELIETKPEELPPPGLKLGNDLASIIIKYMQSKGYQIFQGVGHYNIVYVEGMNADGSLNSDPPNCFNDRRFVIQILDGVPSIVGNWEATTEPGSRYTYNPMNPGGAARIKFGQYKAWQIGMHGNADRHEALVQTGGAITVHRDFNKDFKRGGDKLDTGYFAVNQHWGYDLPQNNVSVASAGCLVGRTREGHRQFMRLIKKDRRYQANKSYVFYTTVIAGDDLMKTQQQVLGTGSLTLLKEGSSGPLVKQLQKKLQEKGYNPGTIDGVFGLGTKSAVRAFQKANGLEADGVVGQKTWKALGLD
;
A
#
# COMPACT_ATOMS: atom_id res chain seq x y z
N MET A 1 -26.91 8.35 -26.70
CA MET A 1 -27.12 6.89 -26.96
C MET A 1 -26.97 6.15 -25.64
N LYS A 2 -27.64 5.02 -25.44
CA LYS A 2 -27.43 4.16 -24.26
C LYS A 2 -26.45 3.04 -24.56
N LEU A 3 -25.74 2.57 -23.53
CA LEU A 3 -24.81 1.45 -23.63
C LEU A 3 -25.50 0.16 -24.15
N GLN A 4 -26.78 -0.05 -23.82
CA GLN A 4 -27.58 -1.16 -24.35
C GLN A 4 -27.78 -1.09 -25.87
N ASP A 5 -27.75 0.11 -26.47
CA ASP A 5 -27.92 0.27 -27.92
C ASP A 5 -26.71 -0.27 -28.69
N ILE A 6 -25.52 -0.29 -28.06
CA ILE A 6 -24.31 -0.90 -28.64
C ILE A 6 -24.50 -2.40 -28.80
N ILE A 7 -25.07 -3.06 -27.78
CA ILE A 7 -25.37 -4.49 -27.81
C ILE A 7 -26.47 -4.79 -28.82
N LYS A 8 -27.57 -4.04 -28.77
CA LYS A 8 -28.76 -4.28 -29.61
C LYS A 8 -28.46 -4.14 -31.10
N ASN A 9 -27.59 -3.20 -31.47
CA ASN A 9 -27.33 -2.86 -32.86
C ASN A 9 -25.92 -3.27 -33.35
N ASP A 10 -25.20 -4.09 -32.59
CA ASP A 10 -23.83 -4.56 -32.90
C ASP A 10 -22.85 -3.42 -33.26
N LEU A 11 -22.94 -2.30 -32.52
CA LEU A 11 -22.13 -1.11 -32.79
C LEU A 11 -20.70 -1.29 -32.28
N ARG A 12 -19.75 -0.63 -32.95
CA ARG A 12 -18.34 -0.57 -32.53
C ARG A 12 -17.90 0.88 -32.50
N LEU A 13 -17.74 1.43 -31.31
CA LEU A 13 -17.46 2.85 -31.12
C LEU A 13 -16.00 3.06 -30.71
N THR A 14 -15.28 3.93 -31.41
CA THR A 14 -13.97 4.38 -30.98
C THR A 14 -14.10 5.25 -29.72
N MET A 15 -13.03 5.40 -28.94
CA MET A 15 -13.05 6.27 -27.75
C MET A 15 -13.40 7.73 -28.09
N ASN A 16 -13.01 8.21 -29.28
CA ASN A 16 -13.39 9.54 -29.77
C ASN A 16 -14.88 9.64 -30.10
N ALA A 17 -15.49 8.59 -30.66
CA ALA A 17 -16.93 8.55 -30.91
C ALA A 17 -17.72 8.58 -29.59
N ILE A 18 -17.27 7.84 -28.59
CA ILE A 18 -17.85 7.88 -27.23
C ILE A 18 -17.70 9.28 -26.62
N ALA A 19 -16.54 9.93 -26.77
CA ALA A 19 -16.32 11.29 -26.30
C ALA A 19 -17.24 12.34 -26.96
N GLY A 20 -17.74 12.06 -28.16
CA GLY A 20 -18.73 12.89 -28.84
C GLY A 20 -20.16 12.75 -28.29
N ASP A 21 -20.45 11.70 -27.51
CA ASP A 21 -21.77 11.45 -26.90
C ASP A 21 -21.68 11.56 -25.38
N LYS A 22 -22.01 12.75 -24.85
CA LYS A 22 -21.90 13.07 -23.42
C LYS A 22 -22.71 12.12 -22.53
N GLU A 23 -23.88 11.68 -22.98
CA GLU A 23 -24.76 10.80 -22.20
C GLU A 23 -24.15 9.40 -22.10
N LEU A 24 -23.72 8.84 -23.24
CA LEU A 24 -23.04 7.55 -23.29
C LEU A 24 -21.73 7.58 -22.48
N ALA A 25 -20.92 8.63 -22.66
CA ALA A 25 -19.69 8.84 -21.93
C ALA A 25 -19.92 8.84 -20.41
N THR A 26 -20.93 9.58 -19.94
CA THR A 26 -21.30 9.64 -18.51
C THR A 26 -21.69 8.27 -18.00
N GLN A 27 -22.51 7.53 -18.75
CA GLN A 27 -22.96 6.19 -18.37
C GLN A 27 -21.77 5.22 -18.21
N ILE A 28 -20.84 5.20 -19.16
CA ILE A 28 -19.64 4.36 -19.09
C ILE A 28 -18.77 4.76 -17.89
N GLN A 29 -18.56 6.06 -17.67
CA GLN A 29 -17.80 6.54 -16.52
C GLN A 29 -18.44 6.11 -15.19
N MET A 30 -19.77 6.16 -15.06
CA MET A 30 -20.47 5.71 -13.84
C MET A 30 -20.21 4.23 -13.55
N LEU A 31 -20.24 3.37 -14.58
CA LEU A 31 -19.95 1.94 -14.42
C LEU A 31 -18.49 1.71 -14.02
N LEU A 32 -17.54 2.37 -14.67
CA LEU A 32 -16.12 2.28 -14.32
C LEU A 32 -15.82 2.82 -12.92
N VAL A 33 -16.52 3.86 -12.48
CA VAL A 33 -16.43 4.39 -11.11
C VAL A 33 -16.94 3.37 -10.11
N ASN A 34 -18.09 2.72 -10.38
CA ASN A 34 -18.64 1.67 -9.52
C ASN A 34 -17.68 0.46 -9.43
N LEU A 35 -17.04 0.12 -10.54
CA LEU A 35 -16.01 -0.92 -10.65
C LEU A 35 -14.65 -0.52 -10.05
N LYS A 36 -14.51 0.72 -9.54
CA LYS A 36 -13.25 1.27 -8.97
C LYS A 36 -12.09 1.34 -9.97
N LEU A 37 -12.40 1.34 -11.27
CA LEU A 37 -11.43 1.51 -12.36
C LEU A 37 -11.31 2.96 -12.83
N LEU A 38 -12.20 3.84 -12.38
CA LEU A 38 -12.16 5.27 -12.65
C LEU A 38 -12.52 6.05 -11.37
N ASP A 39 -11.86 7.18 -11.14
CA ASP A 39 -12.24 8.09 -10.04
C ASP A 39 -13.41 9.01 -10.48
N PRO A 40 -14.36 9.34 -9.59
CA PRO A 40 -15.39 10.32 -9.89
C PRO A 40 -14.80 11.73 -10.15
N PRO A 41 -15.50 12.62 -10.86
CA PRO A 41 -16.91 12.49 -11.29
C PRO A 41 -17.09 11.80 -12.65
N ALA A 42 -18.23 11.14 -12.83
CA ALA A 42 -18.73 10.76 -14.14
C ALA A 42 -19.51 11.96 -14.71
N ASN A 43 -18.85 12.79 -15.52
CA ASN A 43 -19.39 14.06 -16.01
C ASN A 43 -19.56 14.12 -17.53
N GLY A 44 -19.22 13.02 -18.22
CA GLY A 44 -19.27 12.89 -19.67
C GLY A 44 -18.02 13.41 -20.39
N ASP A 45 -17.03 13.95 -19.67
CA ASP A 45 -15.76 14.38 -20.25
C ASP A 45 -14.88 13.14 -20.50
N PHE A 46 -15.07 12.51 -21.66
CA PHE A 46 -14.43 11.25 -21.99
C PHE A 46 -13.02 11.45 -22.57
N GLY A 47 -12.08 11.79 -21.70
CA GLY A 47 -10.68 11.99 -22.07
C GLY A 47 -9.82 10.71 -22.04
N PRO A 48 -8.48 10.88 -22.12
CA PRO A 48 -7.53 9.77 -22.05
C PRO A 48 -7.64 8.89 -20.80
N VAL A 49 -8.12 9.41 -19.67
CA VAL A 49 -8.31 8.62 -18.42
C VAL A 49 -9.46 7.66 -18.58
N SER A 50 -10.62 8.14 -19.04
CA SER A 50 -11.79 7.29 -19.30
C SER A 50 -11.44 6.22 -20.32
N ALA A 51 -10.74 6.59 -21.40
CA ALA A 51 -10.26 5.64 -22.40
C ALA A 51 -9.30 4.60 -21.82
N ALA A 52 -8.36 5.00 -20.95
CA ALA A 52 -7.46 4.07 -20.27
C ALA A 52 -8.20 3.11 -19.33
N ALA A 53 -9.20 3.60 -18.60
CA ALA A 53 -10.04 2.79 -17.73
C ALA A 53 -10.88 1.75 -18.50
N VAL A 54 -11.41 2.10 -19.68
CA VAL A 54 -12.05 1.12 -20.58
C VAL A 54 -11.04 0.06 -21.02
N LYS A 55 -9.84 0.46 -21.45
CA LYS A 55 -8.80 -0.50 -21.88
C LYS A 55 -8.36 -1.43 -20.76
N GLU A 56 -8.23 -0.91 -19.54
CA GLU A 56 -7.94 -1.71 -18.35
C GLU A 56 -9.07 -2.72 -18.09
N PHE A 57 -10.33 -2.28 -18.11
CA PHE A 57 -11.49 -3.15 -17.97
C PHE A 57 -11.52 -4.26 -19.03
N GLN A 58 -11.31 -3.90 -20.31
CA GLN A 58 -11.26 -4.86 -21.42
C GLN A 58 -10.15 -5.90 -21.26
N THR A 59 -9.01 -5.50 -20.70
CA THR A 59 -7.90 -6.41 -20.41
C THR A 59 -8.26 -7.37 -19.28
N LEU A 60 -8.85 -6.85 -18.19
CA LEU A 60 -9.27 -7.65 -17.04
C LEU A 60 -10.34 -8.68 -17.43
N MET A 61 -11.34 -8.26 -18.21
CA MET A 61 -12.47 -9.09 -18.63
C MET A 61 -12.22 -9.86 -19.92
N LYS A 62 -11.03 -9.70 -20.54
CA LYS A 62 -10.64 -10.37 -21.79
C LYS A 62 -11.66 -10.15 -22.93
N CYS A 63 -12.18 -8.93 -23.05
CA CYS A 63 -13.20 -8.59 -24.04
C CYS A 63 -12.70 -8.69 -25.50
N ASN A 64 -11.37 -8.65 -25.72
CA ASN A 64 -10.74 -8.69 -27.05
C ASN A 64 -11.16 -7.55 -28.00
N GLU A 65 -11.42 -6.35 -27.47
CA GLU A 65 -11.81 -5.15 -28.24
C GLU A 65 -10.84 -3.96 -27.97
N PRO A 66 -9.57 -4.02 -28.40
CA PRO A 66 -8.50 -3.12 -27.90
C PRO A 66 -8.63 -1.64 -28.32
N ASP A 67 -9.30 -1.36 -29.43
CA ASP A 67 -9.36 -0.03 -30.06
C ASP A 67 -10.78 0.56 -30.13
N TYR A 68 -11.78 -0.18 -29.68
CA TYR A 68 -13.19 0.22 -29.68
C TYR A 68 -13.92 -0.38 -28.48
N LEU A 69 -15.07 0.17 -28.14
CA LEU A 69 -16.04 -0.44 -27.26
C LEU A 69 -17.16 -1.03 -28.12
N GLY A 70 -17.28 -2.35 -28.14
CA GLY A 70 -18.30 -3.09 -28.87
C GLY A 70 -19.24 -3.84 -27.93
N PRO A 71 -20.07 -4.77 -28.45
CA PRO A 71 -21.05 -5.48 -27.66
C PRO A 71 -20.45 -6.30 -26.52
N ALA A 72 -19.25 -6.87 -26.69
CA ALA A 72 -18.62 -7.67 -25.64
C ALA A 72 -18.27 -6.78 -24.44
N THR A 73 -17.58 -5.66 -24.67
CA THR A 73 -17.25 -4.72 -23.58
C THR A 73 -18.51 -4.09 -22.99
N ALA A 74 -19.50 -3.71 -23.80
CA ALA A 74 -20.74 -3.13 -23.32
C ALA A 74 -21.51 -4.08 -22.40
N LYS A 75 -21.60 -5.36 -22.77
CA LYS A 75 -22.26 -6.39 -21.96
C LYS A 75 -21.54 -6.57 -20.63
N GLU A 76 -20.23 -6.79 -20.66
CA GLU A 76 -19.44 -6.97 -19.44
C GLU A 76 -19.53 -5.76 -18.51
N LEU A 77 -19.47 -4.52 -19.03
CA LEU A 77 -19.61 -3.30 -18.22
C LEU A 77 -20.95 -3.22 -17.48
N ILE A 78 -22.02 -3.77 -18.07
CA ILE A 78 -23.37 -3.75 -17.47
C ILE A 78 -23.50 -4.84 -16.42
N GLU A 79 -22.94 -6.03 -16.67
CA GLU A 79 -23.19 -7.23 -15.88
C GLU A 79 -22.18 -7.40 -14.73
N THR A 80 -20.94 -6.94 -14.90
CA THR A 80 -19.85 -7.17 -13.95
C THR A 80 -20.09 -6.45 -12.64
N LYS A 81 -19.99 -7.19 -11.54
CA LYS A 81 -19.93 -6.60 -10.20
C LYS A 81 -18.49 -6.36 -9.75
N PRO A 82 -18.21 -5.38 -8.87
CA PRO A 82 -16.85 -5.10 -8.41
C PRO A 82 -16.11 -6.31 -7.83
N GLU A 83 -16.83 -7.23 -7.17
CA GLU A 83 -16.29 -8.48 -6.61
C GLU A 83 -15.94 -9.56 -7.65
N GLU A 84 -16.44 -9.44 -8.88
CA GLU A 84 -16.19 -10.37 -9.99
C GLU A 84 -14.97 -9.96 -10.82
N LEU A 85 -14.48 -8.72 -10.66
CA LEU A 85 -13.24 -8.29 -11.29
C LEU A 85 -12.08 -9.17 -10.82
N PRO A 86 -11.24 -9.68 -11.74
CA PRO A 86 -10.08 -10.44 -11.34
C PRO A 86 -9.24 -9.58 -10.38
N PRO A 87 -8.84 -10.12 -9.22
CA PRO A 87 -7.97 -9.39 -8.33
C PRO A 87 -6.71 -9.04 -9.11
N PRO A 88 -6.12 -7.86 -8.86
CA PRO A 88 -4.95 -7.48 -9.62
C PRO A 88 -3.87 -8.54 -9.44
N GLY A 89 -3.24 -8.95 -10.55
CA GLY A 89 -2.26 -10.02 -10.57
C GLY A 89 -0.96 -9.61 -9.88
N LEU A 90 -0.98 -9.44 -8.56
CA LEU A 90 0.16 -9.03 -7.76
C LEU A 90 1.16 -10.17 -7.60
N LYS A 91 2.43 -9.88 -7.91
CA LYS A 91 3.57 -10.80 -7.78
C LYS A 91 4.38 -10.36 -6.56
N LEU A 92 3.88 -10.71 -5.37
CA LEU A 92 4.40 -10.21 -4.10
C LEU A 92 5.50 -11.12 -3.55
N GLY A 93 6.73 -10.59 -3.49
CA GLY A 93 7.89 -11.23 -2.87
C GLY A 93 8.01 -10.98 -1.37
N ASN A 94 9.25 -11.03 -0.87
CA ASN A 94 9.60 -10.78 0.54
C ASN A 94 10.38 -9.48 0.73
N ASP A 95 10.55 -8.67 -0.31
CA ASP A 95 11.10 -7.33 -0.21
C ASP A 95 10.11 -6.37 0.47
N LEU A 96 10.62 -5.23 0.95
CA LEU A 96 9.83 -4.26 1.70
C LEU A 96 8.61 -3.73 0.93
N ALA A 97 8.72 -3.52 -0.39
CA ALA A 97 7.59 -3.05 -1.20
C ALA A 97 6.47 -4.10 -1.19
N SER A 98 6.83 -5.37 -1.43
CA SER A 98 5.91 -6.49 -1.36
C SER A 98 5.28 -6.66 0.04
N ILE A 99 6.04 -6.48 1.12
CA ILE A 99 5.53 -6.55 2.49
C ILE A 99 4.47 -5.47 2.75
N ILE A 100 4.75 -4.22 2.35
CA ILE A 100 3.80 -3.11 2.47
C ILE A 100 2.54 -3.38 1.66
N ILE A 101 2.67 -3.86 0.42
CA ILE A 101 1.51 -4.16 -0.42
C ILE A 101 0.69 -5.35 0.11
N LYS A 102 1.32 -6.39 0.66
CA LYS A 102 0.62 -7.49 1.36
C LYS A 102 -0.21 -6.97 2.53
N TYR A 103 0.36 -6.07 3.33
CA TYR A 103 -0.37 -5.44 4.43
C TYR A 103 -1.56 -4.63 3.92
N MET A 104 -1.35 -3.76 2.92
CA MET A 104 -2.43 -3.00 2.30
C MET A 104 -3.54 -3.91 1.78
N GLN A 105 -3.18 -5.02 1.13
CA GLN A 105 -4.13 -6.01 0.63
C GLN A 105 -4.92 -6.66 1.77
N SER A 106 -4.26 -7.06 2.85
CA SER A 106 -4.89 -7.67 4.02
C SER A 106 -5.89 -6.75 4.74
N LYS A 107 -5.68 -5.44 4.67
CA LYS A 107 -6.58 -4.43 5.25
C LYS A 107 -7.67 -3.98 4.27
N GLY A 108 -7.71 -4.53 3.05
CA GLY A 108 -8.67 -4.12 2.02
C GLY A 108 -8.45 -2.71 1.50
N TYR A 109 -7.23 -2.18 1.61
CA TYR A 109 -6.89 -0.85 1.13
C TYR A 109 -6.79 -0.81 -0.39
N GLN A 110 -7.06 0.36 -0.96
CA GLN A 110 -6.90 0.58 -2.39
C GLN A 110 -5.42 0.49 -2.76
N ILE A 111 -5.11 -0.36 -3.74
CA ILE A 111 -3.77 -0.58 -4.28
C ILE A 111 -3.78 -0.16 -5.75
N PHE A 112 -3.00 0.86 -6.06
CA PHE A 112 -2.90 1.39 -7.42
C PHE A 112 -1.77 0.72 -8.19
N GLN A 113 -2.04 0.39 -9.44
CA GLN A 113 -1.15 -0.32 -10.36
C GLN A 113 -1.03 0.41 -11.68
N GLY A 114 0.07 0.15 -12.38
CA GLY A 114 0.34 0.71 -13.69
C GLY A 114 1.36 1.85 -13.68
N VAL A 115 1.82 2.18 -14.89
CA VAL A 115 2.81 3.22 -15.11
C VAL A 115 2.27 4.57 -14.64
N GLY A 116 2.99 5.21 -13.74
CA GLY A 116 2.63 6.48 -13.13
C GLY A 116 1.44 6.43 -12.17
N HIS A 117 1.03 5.27 -11.67
CA HIS A 117 0.05 5.16 -10.58
C HIS A 117 0.78 4.86 -9.27
N TYR A 118 0.90 5.87 -8.41
CA TYR A 118 1.70 5.78 -7.19
C TYR A 118 0.86 5.49 -5.94
N ASN A 119 1.43 4.72 -5.01
CA ASN A 119 0.91 4.49 -3.67
C ASN A 119 1.78 5.25 -2.67
N ILE A 120 1.21 6.24 -1.98
CA ILE A 120 1.91 7.00 -0.94
C ILE A 120 1.67 6.31 0.39
N VAL A 121 2.75 5.93 1.07
CA VAL A 121 2.68 5.17 2.33
C VAL A 121 3.62 5.80 3.35
N TYR A 122 3.13 6.03 4.56
CA TYR A 122 3.95 6.33 5.71
C TYR A 122 3.96 5.12 6.64
N VAL A 123 5.14 4.78 7.14
CA VAL A 123 5.33 3.73 8.14
C VAL A 123 6.00 4.33 9.36
N GLU A 124 5.30 4.31 10.49
CA GLU A 124 5.79 4.80 11.77
C GLU A 124 6.82 3.84 12.37
N GLY A 125 7.88 4.38 12.98
CA GLY A 125 8.89 3.59 13.70
C GLY A 125 9.76 2.71 12.80
N MET A 126 10.07 3.15 11.57
CA MET A 126 10.78 2.34 10.57
C MET A 126 12.07 2.99 10.03
N ASN A 127 13.10 2.17 9.85
CA ASN A 127 14.36 2.56 9.21
C ASN A 127 14.30 2.41 7.67
N ALA A 128 15.29 2.95 6.98
CA ALA A 128 15.31 2.98 5.51
C ALA A 128 15.35 1.57 4.90
N ASP A 129 15.92 0.61 5.62
CA ASP A 129 16.05 -0.80 5.24
C ASP A 129 14.81 -1.64 5.58
N GLY A 130 13.78 -1.04 6.20
CA GLY A 130 12.56 -1.72 6.62
C GLY A 130 12.62 -2.34 8.02
N SER A 131 13.75 -2.23 8.75
CA SER A 131 13.82 -2.62 10.16
C SER A 131 13.06 -1.64 11.06
N LEU A 132 12.56 -2.12 12.19
CA LEU A 132 11.93 -1.25 13.20
C LEU A 132 12.99 -0.49 14.00
N ASN A 133 12.64 0.72 14.44
CA ASN A 133 13.40 1.47 15.44
C ASN A 133 12.60 1.60 16.76
N SER A 134 13.19 2.27 17.75
CA SER A 134 12.58 2.41 19.08
C SER A 134 11.43 3.41 19.16
N ASP A 135 11.09 4.05 18.04
CA ASP A 135 10.01 5.01 17.90
C ASP A 135 9.96 6.14 18.96
N PRO A 136 11.07 6.87 19.19
CA PRO A 136 11.09 7.90 20.21
C PRO A 136 10.27 9.12 19.77
N PRO A 137 9.50 9.74 20.68
CA PRO A 137 8.69 10.90 20.34
C PRO A 137 9.55 12.08 19.85
N ASN A 138 8.93 12.98 19.09
CA ASN A 138 9.57 14.20 18.58
C ASN A 138 10.76 13.95 17.64
N CYS A 139 10.77 12.82 16.92
CA CYS A 139 11.81 12.46 15.97
C CYS A 139 11.27 12.31 14.54
N PHE A 140 12.17 12.42 13.56
CA PHE A 140 11.96 12.04 12.17
C PHE A 140 12.49 10.62 11.97
N ASN A 141 11.79 9.67 12.57
CA ASN A 141 12.14 8.26 12.68
C ASN A 141 11.15 7.35 11.91
N ASP A 142 10.29 7.97 11.10
CA ASP A 142 9.35 7.29 10.23
C ASP A 142 9.83 7.31 8.79
N ARG A 143 9.13 6.58 7.92
CA ARG A 143 9.40 6.58 6.49
C ARG A 143 8.21 7.01 5.69
N ARG A 144 8.47 7.90 4.72
CA ARG A 144 7.60 8.16 3.60
C ARG A 144 8.08 7.38 2.39
N PHE A 145 7.28 6.42 1.96
CA PHE A 145 7.48 5.65 0.76
C PHE A 145 6.55 6.11 -0.36
N VAL A 146 7.03 5.99 -1.59
CA VAL A 146 6.21 5.99 -2.80
C VAL A 146 6.46 4.68 -3.52
N ILE A 147 5.40 3.89 -3.70
CA ILE A 147 5.47 2.57 -4.33
C ILE A 147 4.75 2.60 -5.67
N GLN A 148 5.40 2.07 -6.69
CA GLN A 148 4.83 1.83 -8.01
C GLN A 148 4.72 0.32 -8.25
N ILE A 149 3.65 -0.12 -8.90
CA ILE A 149 3.44 -1.54 -9.20
C ILE A 149 3.30 -1.69 -10.71
N LEU A 150 4.26 -2.37 -11.34
CA LEU A 150 4.29 -2.63 -12.78
C LEU A 150 4.21 -4.13 -13.01
N ASP A 151 3.29 -4.57 -13.88
CA ASP A 151 3.08 -5.98 -14.20
C ASP A 151 2.94 -6.88 -12.97
N GLY A 152 2.29 -6.33 -11.93
CA GLY A 152 2.06 -6.97 -10.64
C GLY A 152 3.22 -6.86 -9.64
N VAL A 153 4.39 -6.37 -10.04
CA VAL A 153 5.60 -6.31 -9.21
C VAL A 153 5.69 -4.93 -8.53
N PRO A 154 5.63 -4.85 -7.19
CA PRO A 154 5.80 -3.59 -6.47
C PRO A 154 7.27 -3.20 -6.38
N SER A 155 7.55 -1.90 -6.45
CA SER A 155 8.88 -1.31 -6.25
C SER A 155 8.78 0.02 -5.53
N ILE A 156 9.65 0.24 -4.54
CA ILE A 156 9.81 1.53 -3.86
C ILE A 156 10.58 2.45 -4.80
N VAL A 157 9.90 3.48 -5.31
CA VAL A 157 10.46 4.51 -6.20
C VAL A 157 10.78 5.82 -5.46
N GLY A 158 10.48 5.87 -4.16
CA GLY A 158 10.83 6.97 -3.26
C GLY A 158 10.83 6.53 -1.80
N ASN A 159 11.83 6.95 -1.03
CA ASN A 159 12.02 6.62 0.38
C ASN A 159 12.69 7.80 1.09
N TRP A 160 11.99 8.43 2.02
CA TRP A 160 12.50 9.60 2.76
C TRP A 160 12.22 9.47 4.25
N GLU A 161 13.11 10.02 5.07
CA GLU A 161 12.86 10.25 6.49
C GLU A 161 11.66 11.18 6.68
N ALA A 162 10.78 10.80 7.59
CA ALA A 162 9.58 11.54 7.89
C ALA A 162 9.18 11.40 9.37
N THR A 163 8.09 12.08 9.73
CA THR A 163 7.31 11.81 10.93
C THR A 163 5.83 11.82 10.58
N THR A 164 5.06 10.97 11.24
CA THR A 164 3.59 10.95 11.21
C THR A 164 2.98 11.55 12.48
N GLU A 165 3.84 12.04 13.37
CA GLU A 165 3.51 12.48 14.72
C GLU A 165 3.63 14.00 14.88
N PRO A 166 2.94 14.57 15.88
CA PRO A 166 3.23 15.92 16.35
C PRO A 166 4.62 16.04 16.94
N GLY A 167 5.25 17.19 16.72
CA GLY A 167 6.43 17.57 17.48
C GLY A 167 6.08 17.97 18.92
N SER A 168 7.08 17.94 19.80
CA SER A 168 6.92 18.19 21.24
C SER A 168 6.21 19.50 21.57
N ARG A 169 6.45 20.57 20.78
CA ARG A 169 5.76 21.85 20.95
C ARG A 169 4.23 21.68 20.91
N TYR A 170 3.73 20.95 19.93
CA TYR A 170 2.31 20.77 19.70
C TYR A 170 1.69 19.66 20.54
N THR A 171 2.47 18.66 20.95
CA THR A 171 2.01 17.72 21.99
C THR A 171 1.73 18.46 23.30
N TYR A 172 2.67 19.30 23.75
CA TYR A 172 2.50 20.01 25.02
C TYR A 172 1.53 21.21 24.94
N ASN A 173 1.46 21.86 23.78
CA ASN A 173 0.61 23.02 23.50
C ASN A 173 -0.23 22.78 22.24
N PRO A 174 -1.25 21.90 22.32
CA PRO A 174 -2.02 21.51 21.15
C PRO A 174 -2.86 22.66 20.62
N MET A 175 -3.04 22.68 19.30
CA MET A 175 -3.91 23.66 18.64
C MET A 175 -5.40 23.44 18.94
N ASN A 176 -5.75 22.25 19.43
CA ASN A 176 -7.10 21.87 19.83
C ASN A 176 -7.10 21.56 21.33
N PRO A 177 -8.06 22.06 22.12
CA PRO A 177 -8.12 21.80 23.56
C PRO A 177 -8.32 20.32 23.91
N GLY A 178 -8.82 19.51 22.97
CA GLY A 178 -8.94 18.06 23.13
C GLY A 178 -7.63 17.30 23.03
N GLY A 179 -6.52 17.92 22.63
CA GLY A 179 -5.22 17.25 22.52
C GLY A 179 -4.57 17.36 21.14
N ALA A 180 -3.31 16.94 21.05
CA ALA A 180 -2.57 16.96 19.79
C ALA A 180 -3.13 15.94 18.80
N ALA A 181 -3.12 16.27 17.51
CA ALA A 181 -3.67 15.39 16.48
C ALA A 181 -2.65 14.32 16.08
N ARG A 182 -2.96 13.05 16.30
CA ARG A 182 -2.16 11.91 15.81
C ARG A 182 -2.99 11.15 14.80
N ILE A 183 -2.61 11.15 13.52
CA ILE A 183 -3.42 10.49 12.48
C ILE A 183 -3.63 9.02 12.85
N LYS A 184 -4.89 8.58 12.87
CA LYS A 184 -5.22 7.18 13.11
C LYS A 184 -4.68 6.35 11.95
N PHE A 185 -4.00 5.25 12.24
CA PHE A 185 -3.53 4.32 11.21
C PHE A 185 -4.69 3.88 10.30
N GLY A 186 -4.45 3.89 9.00
CA GLY A 186 -5.53 3.81 8.01
C GLY A 186 -5.09 4.28 6.63
N GLN A 187 -6.01 4.17 5.67
CA GLN A 187 -5.85 4.77 4.34
C GLN A 187 -6.90 5.86 4.15
N TYR A 188 -6.48 7.02 3.65
CA TYR A 188 -7.34 8.19 3.45
C TYR A 188 -7.17 8.76 2.05
N LYS A 189 -8.28 9.08 1.39
CA LYS A 189 -8.33 9.90 0.16
C LYS A 189 -8.59 11.35 0.57
N ALA A 190 -7.53 12.11 0.89
CA ALA A 190 -7.71 13.40 1.56
C ALA A 190 -6.88 14.56 1.01
N TRP A 191 -5.85 14.31 0.18
CA TRP A 191 -4.88 15.35 -0.15
C TRP A 191 -4.82 15.71 -1.63
N GLN A 192 -4.75 17.00 -1.95
CA GLN A 192 -4.50 17.51 -3.30
C GLN A 192 -3.17 18.26 -3.34
N ILE A 193 -2.56 18.42 -4.51
CA ILE A 193 -1.40 19.30 -4.64
C ILE A 193 -1.83 20.74 -4.41
N GLY A 194 -1.12 21.43 -3.52
CA GLY A 194 -1.37 22.84 -3.18
C GLY A 194 -0.15 23.50 -2.55
N MET A 195 -0.36 24.61 -1.85
CA MET A 195 0.71 25.36 -1.19
C MET A 195 0.55 25.31 0.32
N HIS A 196 1.66 25.09 1.03
CA HIS A 196 1.75 25.11 2.49
C HIS A 196 2.70 26.23 2.96
N GLY A 197 2.44 26.77 4.16
CA GLY A 197 3.28 27.76 4.82
C GLY A 197 3.05 29.20 4.35
N ASN A 198 3.32 30.16 5.25
CA ASN A 198 3.27 31.59 4.97
C ASN A 198 4.67 32.15 4.70
N ALA A 199 5.57 32.04 5.69
CA ALA A 199 6.93 32.58 5.60
C ALA A 199 7.86 31.77 4.69
N ASP A 200 7.77 30.44 4.75
CA ASP A 200 8.50 29.51 3.88
C ASP A 200 7.49 28.76 3.02
N ARG A 201 6.85 29.48 2.09
CA ARG A 201 5.74 28.97 1.27
C ARG A 201 6.24 27.97 0.22
N HIS A 202 5.63 26.78 0.15
CA HIS A 202 6.09 25.70 -0.74
C HIS A 202 4.98 24.77 -1.20
N GLU A 203 5.22 24.03 -2.29
CA GLU A 203 4.31 22.99 -2.76
C GLU A 203 4.22 21.86 -1.72
N ALA A 204 3.01 21.35 -1.49
CA ALA A 204 2.71 20.29 -0.53
C ALA A 204 1.48 19.50 -0.99
N LEU A 205 1.21 18.39 -0.31
CA LEU A 205 -0.10 17.73 -0.37
C LEU A 205 -0.99 18.31 0.72
N VAL A 206 -1.99 19.10 0.37
CA VAL A 206 -2.87 19.83 1.30
C VAL A 206 -4.17 19.08 1.55
N GLN A 207 -4.67 19.06 2.79
CA GLN A 207 -5.89 18.33 3.16
C GLN A 207 -7.15 19.07 2.71
N THR A 208 -7.48 18.98 1.43
CA THR A 208 -8.66 19.62 0.82
C THR A 208 -9.64 18.62 0.22
N GLY A 209 -9.22 17.37 0.01
CA GLY A 209 -10.01 16.37 -0.72
C GLY A 209 -10.88 15.45 0.14
N GLY A 210 -10.67 15.42 1.46
CA GLY A 210 -11.41 14.51 2.34
C GLY A 210 -11.08 14.67 3.83
N ALA A 211 -12.02 14.23 4.67
CA ALA A 211 -11.80 14.14 6.11
C ALA A 211 -10.82 13.01 6.44
N ILE A 212 -10.06 13.18 7.52
CA ILE A 212 -9.23 12.13 8.12
C ILE A 212 -9.68 11.91 9.56
N THR A 213 -9.27 10.78 10.15
CA THR A 213 -9.49 10.51 11.57
C THR A 213 -8.17 10.65 12.33
N VAL A 214 -8.21 11.32 13.48
CA VAL A 214 -7.08 11.50 14.39
C VAL A 214 -7.43 11.02 15.78
N HIS A 215 -6.44 10.54 16.50
CA HIS A 215 -6.45 10.44 17.96
C HIS A 215 -6.10 11.81 18.54
N ARG A 216 -6.82 12.21 19.58
CA ARG A 216 -6.57 13.46 20.32
C ARG A 216 -5.80 13.15 21.59
N ASP A 217 -4.49 13.32 21.52
CA ASP A 217 -3.53 13.11 22.62
C ASP A 217 -3.73 14.18 23.70
N PHE A 218 -4.72 13.94 24.57
CA PHE A 218 -5.14 14.85 25.63
C PHE A 218 -4.20 14.76 26.83
N ASN A 219 -3.73 13.55 27.13
CA ASN A 219 -2.88 13.25 28.28
C ASN A 219 -1.40 13.56 28.02
N LYS A 220 -1.02 13.89 26.78
CA LYS A 220 0.32 14.31 26.36
C LYS A 220 1.36 13.19 26.54
N ASP A 221 0.93 11.95 26.39
CA ASP A 221 1.77 10.76 26.58
C ASP A 221 2.47 10.29 25.30
N PHE A 222 2.22 11.00 24.19
CA PHE A 222 2.75 10.76 22.87
C PHE A 222 2.22 9.50 22.17
N LYS A 223 1.13 8.91 22.65
CA LYS A 223 0.57 7.68 22.09
C LYS A 223 -0.78 7.95 21.44
N ARG A 224 -1.25 6.99 20.66
CA ARG A 224 -2.62 6.98 20.11
C ARG A 224 -3.60 6.20 21.00
N GLY A 225 -3.08 5.29 21.83
CA GLY A 225 -3.89 4.33 22.58
C GLY A 225 -4.67 5.00 23.70
N GLY A 226 -5.98 4.75 23.78
CA GLY A 226 -6.85 5.31 24.82
C GLY A 226 -7.40 6.71 24.52
N ASP A 227 -6.94 7.35 23.45
CA ASP A 227 -7.39 8.69 23.06
C ASP A 227 -8.74 8.70 22.35
N LYS A 228 -9.44 9.83 22.48
CA LYS A 228 -10.68 10.10 21.75
C LYS A 228 -10.39 10.26 20.26
N LEU A 229 -11.24 9.65 19.43
CA LEU A 229 -11.22 9.84 17.98
C LEU A 229 -11.94 11.14 17.59
N ASP A 230 -11.39 11.81 16.60
CA ASP A 230 -11.97 12.99 15.96
C ASP A 230 -11.79 12.89 14.44
N THR A 231 -12.85 13.15 13.68
CA THR A 231 -12.88 13.00 12.23
C THR A 231 -13.29 14.30 11.57
N GLY A 232 -12.46 14.82 10.65
CA GLY A 232 -12.74 16.08 9.99
C GLY A 232 -11.59 16.62 9.16
N TYR A 233 -11.70 17.92 8.87
CA TYR A 233 -10.67 18.70 8.19
C TYR A 233 -9.86 19.47 9.22
N PHE A 234 -8.57 19.16 9.32
CA PHE A 234 -7.68 19.68 10.36
C PHE A 234 -6.48 20.46 9.79
N ALA A 235 -6.46 20.69 8.47
CA ALA A 235 -5.31 21.22 7.75
C ALA A 235 -4.03 20.39 7.95
N VAL A 236 -4.20 19.08 8.13
CA VAL A 236 -3.11 18.10 8.27
C VAL A 236 -2.50 17.85 6.90
N ASN A 237 -1.49 18.65 6.56
CA ASN A 237 -0.84 18.62 5.26
C ASN A 237 0.33 17.62 5.23
N GLN A 238 0.80 17.29 4.03
CA GLN A 238 2.09 16.62 3.85
C GLN A 238 3.12 17.58 3.26
N HIS A 239 4.12 17.94 4.05
CA HIS A 239 5.05 19.03 3.76
C HIS A 239 6.48 18.71 4.25
N TRP A 240 7.41 19.67 4.17
CA TRP A 240 8.77 19.48 4.68
C TRP A 240 8.93 19.86 6.16
N GLY A 241 9.95 19.29 6.80
CA GLY A 241 10.31 19.49 8.21
C GLY A 241 11.35 20.58 8.44
N TYR A 242 11.53 21.48 7.47
CA TYR A 242 12.41 22.65 7.57
C TYR A 242 13.89 22.32 7.79
N ASP A 243 14.32 21.11 7.40
CA ASP A 243 15.70 20.61 7.61
C ASP A 243 16.10 20.58 9.10
N LEU A 244 15.12 20.46 10.00
CA LEU A 244 15.39 20.29 11.42
C LEU A 244 16.19 19.01 11.70
N PRO A 245 16.92 18.97 12.84
CA PRO A 245 17.62 17.77 13.28
C PRO A 245 16.68 16.58 13.36
N GLN A 246 17.20 15.38 13.04
CA GLN A 246 16.39 14.16 13.03
C GLN A 246 15.71 13.88 14.38
N ASN A 247 16.32 14.24 15.50
CA ASN A 247 15.78 14.05 16.84
C ASN A 247 14.93 15.23 17.34
N ASN A 248 14.50 16.15 16.46
CA ASN A 248 13.75 17.32 16.89
C ASN A 248 12.73 17.82 15.85
N VAL A 249 11.52 17.26 15.87
CA VAL A 249 10.39 17.72 15.06
C VAL A 249 9.91 19.11 15.50
N SER A 250 9.83 19.37 16.81
CA SER A 250 9.47 20.65 17.42
C SER A 250 8.19 21.27 16.81
N VAL A 251 8.33 22.33 16.02
CA VAL A 251 7.26 23.11 15.40
C VAL A 251 6.92 22.64 13.99
N ALA A 252 7.59 21.61 13.47
CA ALA A 252 7.37 21.16 12.11
C ALA A 252 6.03 20.43 11.93
N SER A 253 5.48 19.81 12.97
CA SER A 253 4.25 19.02 12.86
C SER A 253 3.31 19.28 14.02
N ALA A 254 2.10 19.75 13.73
CA ALA A 254 0.97 19.78 14.67
C ALA A 254 0.08 18.52 14.54
N GLY A 255 0.59 17.46 13.91
CA GLY A 255 -0.16 16.31 13.43
C GLY A 255 -0.12 16.13 11.90
N CYS A 256 0.74 16.88 11.21
CA CYS A 256 1.01 16.76 9.78
C CYS A 256 1.84 15.50 9.46
N LEU A 257 1.87 15.12 8.18
CA LEU A 257 2.80 14.12 7.67
C LEU A 257 4.03 14.82 7.11
N VAL A 258 5.16 14.79 7.82
CA VAL A 258 6.26 15.72 7.54
C VAL A 258 7.50 14.98 7.09
N GLY A 259 7.96 15.22 5.86
CA GLY A 259 9.26 14.71 5.39
C GLY A 259 10.39 15.60 5.89
N ARG A 260 11.46 15.05 6.47
CA ARG A 260 12.43 15.84 7.24
C ARG A 260 13.07 17.00 6.45
N THR A 261 13.61 16.69 5.27
CA THR A 261 14.40 17.66 4.49
C THR A 261 13.60 18.35 3.40
N ARG A 262 13.94 19.62 3.12
CA ARG A 262 13.38 20.38 1.99
C ARG A 262 13.66 19.69 0.67
N GLU A 263 14.89 19.22 0.45
CA GLU A 263 15.24 18.54 -0.79
C GLU A 263 14.50 17.21 -0.95
N GLY A 264 14.41 16.40 0.11
CA GLY A 264 13.63 15.17 0.07
C GLY A 264 12.16 15.41 -0.22
N HIS A 265 11.59 16.51 0.30
CA HIS A 265 10.21 16.90 -0.05
C HIS A 265 10.08 17.39 -1.50
N ARG A 266 11.03 18.17 -2.02
CA ARG A 266 11.01 18.56 -3.45
C ARG A 266 11.12 17.34 -4.36
N GLN A 267 11.93 16.36 -4.02
CA GLN A 267 12.00 15.08 -4.73
C GLN A 267 10.65 14.36 -4.70
N PHE A 268 10.03 14.26 -3.53
CA PHE A 268 8.69 13.69 -3.36
C PHE A 268 7.65 14.41 -4.25
N MET A 269 7.58 15.75 -4.20
CA MET A 269 6.64 16.53 -5.01
C MET A 269 6.89 16.35 -6.52
N ARG A 270 8.16 16.35 -6.96
CA ARG A 270 8.53 16.06 -8.36
C ARG A 270 8.08 14.67 -8.79
N LEU A 271 8.13 13.67 -7.90
CA LEU A 271 7.71 12.31 -8.20
C LEU A 271 6.19 12.21 -8.32
N ILE A 272 5.43 12.65 -7.31
CA ILE A 272 3.97 12.51 -7.32
C ILE A 272 3.30 13.37 -8.41
N LYS A 273 3.92 14.47 -8.86
CA LYS A 273 3.45 15.26 -10.02
C LYS A 273 3.55 14.51 -11.35
N LYS A 274 4.29 13.39 -11.41
CA LYS A 274 4.30 12.46 -12.55
C LYS A 274 3.15 11.45 -12.50
N ASP A 275 2.34 11.46 -11.43
CA ASP A 275 1.22 10.55 -11.33
C ASP A 275 0.23 10.79 -12.47
N ARG A 276 -0.09 9.77 -13.26
CA ARG A 276 -0.95 9.92 -14.44
C ARG A 276 -2.36 10.38 -14.08
N ARG A 277 -2.87 9.99 -12.91
CA ARG A 277 -4.19 10.41 -12.42
C ARG A 277 -4.20 11.92 -12.14
N TYR A 278 -3.13 12.42 -11.51
CA TYR A 278 -2.93 13.86 -11.33
C TYR A 278 -2.63 14.60 -12.64
N GLN A 279 -1.85 14.00 -13.55
CA GLN A 279 -1.56 14.63 -14.83
C GLN A 279 -2.83 14.89 -15.63
N ALA A 280 -3.77 13.96 -15.57
CA ALA A 280 -5.03 14.07 -16.26
C ALA A 280 -6.10 14.85 -15.49
N ASN A 281 -6.07 14.85 -14.16
CA ASN A 281 -6.93 15.68 -13.33
C ASN A 281 -6.08 16.44 -12.30
N LYS A 282 -5.88 17.74 -12.51
CA LYS A 282 -5.10 18.58 -11.57
C LYS A 282 -5.74 18.74 -10.20
N SER A 283 -7.02 18.37 -10.07
CA SER A 283 -7.76 18.31 -8.82
C SER A 283 -7.78 16.89 -8.23
N TYR A 284 -6.89 16.00 -8.67
CA TYR A 284 -6.79 14.63 -8.14
C TYR A 284 -6.56 14.62 -6.63
N VAL A 285 -7.38 13.86 -5.91
CA VAL A 285 -7.24 13.63 -4.48
C VAL A 285 -6.44 12.35 -4.27
N PHE A 286 -5.20 12.51 -3.82
CA PHE A 286 -4.29 11.43 -3.49
C PHE A 286 -4.76 10.65 -2.27
N TYR A 287 -4.58 9.34 -2.37
CA TYR A 287 -4.62 8.43 -1.24
C TYR A 287 -3.28 8.44 -0.51
N THR A 288 -3.33 8.34 0.82
CA THR A 288 -2.14 8.06 1.63
C THR A 288 -2.50 7.04 2.70
N THR A 289 -1.61 6.06 2.85
CA THR A 289 -1.73 5.01 3.85
C THR A 289 -0.76 5.31 5.00
N VAL A 290 -1.23 5.28 6.24
CA VAL A 290 -0.41 5.47 7.44
C VAL A 290 -0.47 4.17 8.24
N ILE A 291 0.70 3.57 8.47
CA ILE A 291 0.85 2.22 9.00
C ILE A 291 1.74 2.27 10.26
N ALA A 292 1.36 1.53 11.30
CA ALA A 292 2.24 1.26 12.42
C ALA A 292 3.29 0.23 11.99
N GLY A 293 4.58 0.53 12.14
CA GLY A 293 5.65 -0.39 11.72
C GLY A 293 5.55 -1.75 12.40
N ASP A 294 5.17 -1.79 13.67
CA ASP A 294 5.00 -3.03 14.41
C ASP A 294 3.82 -3.87 13.89
N ASP A 295 2.67 -3.27 13.56
CA ASP A 295 1.53 -3.96 12.93
C ASP A 295 1.88 -4.47 11.52
N LEU A 296 2.68 -3.72 10.76
CA LEU A 296 3.20 -4.16 9.46
C LEU A 296 4.01 -5.45 9.60
N MET A 297 4.95 -5.49 10.56
CA MET A 297 5.80 -6.67 10.79
C MET A 297 5.04 -7.85 11.40
N LYS A 298 4.10 -7.59 12.31
CA LYS A 298 3.19 -8.63 12.84
C LYS A 298 2.35 -9.24 11.73
N THR A 299 1.77 -8.42 10.86
CA THR A 299 0.98 -8.88 9.71
C THR A 299 1.86 -9.65 8.73
N GLN A 300 3.11 -9.22 8.49
CA GLN A 300 4.05 -10.00 7.67
C GLN A 300 4.27 -11.40 8.26
N GLN A 301 4.50 -11.51 9.56
CA GLN A 301 4.67 -12.80 10.25
C GLN A 301 3.39 -13.63 10.18
N GLN A 302 2.21 -13.02 10.33
CA GLN A 302 0.92 -13.70 10.21
C GLN A 302 0.64 -14.16 8.78
N VAL A 303 0.89 -13.33 7.76
CA VAL A 303 0.71 -13.70 6.34
C VAL A 303 1.70 -14.80 5.93
N LEU A 304 2.93 -14.77 6.46
CA LEU A 304 3.90 -15.87 6.30
C LEU A 304 3.50 -17.12 7.11
N GLY A 305 2.76 -16.96 8.21
CA GLY A 305 2.24 -18.04 9.04
C GLY A 305 0.92 -18.66 8.54
N THR A 306 0.09 -17.91 7.81
CA THR A 306 -1.21 -18.37 7.29
C THR A 306 -1.17 -18.74 5.80
N GLY A 307 -0.09 -18.41 5.09
CA GLY A 307 0.14 -18.83 3.71
C GLY A 307 1.03 -20.06 3.64
N SER A 308 0.44 -21.26 3.57
CA SER A 308 1.11 -22.54 3.24
C SER A 308 2.56 -22.63 3.73
N LEU A 309 2.75 -23.07 4.99
CA LEU A 309 4.06 -23.29 5.62
C LEU A 309 5.10 -23.69 4.57
N THR A 310 6.02 -22.75 4.28
CA THR A 310 6.86 -22.77 3.08
C THR A 310 7.51 -24.14 2.92
N LEU A 311 7.35 -24.74 1.74
CA LEU A 311 7.94 -26.03 1.40
C LEU A 311 9.47 -25.87 1.35
N LEU A 312 10.19 -26.36 2.36
CA LEU A 312 11.65 -26.37 2.33
C LEU A 312 12.18 -27.70 1.81
N LYS A 313 13.14 -27.63 0.90
CA LYS A 313 13.86 -28.78 0.36
C LYS A 313 15.33 -28.44 0.14
N GLU A 314 16.13 -29.43 -0.23
CA GLU A 314 17.51 -29.23 -0.62
C GLU A 314 17.64 -28.08 -1.64
N GLY A 315 18.59 -27.17 -1.38
CA GLY A 315 18.80 -25.94 -2.15
C GLY A 315 18.03 -24.72 -1.62
N SER A 316 17.11 -24.88 -0.67
CA SER A 316 16.47 -23.74 0.00
C SER A 316 17.48 -23.01 0.89
N SER A 317 17.31 -21.70 1.10
CA SER A 317 18.12 -20.93 2.04
C SER A 317 17.31 -19.81 2.71
N GLY A 318 17.81 -19.29 3.83
CA GLY A 318 17.25 -18.16 4.54
C GLY A 318 16.81 -18.46 5.99
N PRO A 319 16.13 -17.49 6.64
CA PRO A 319 15.82 -17.57 8.07
C PRO A 319 15.00 -18.80 8.48
N LEU A 320 14.07 -19.25 7.64
CA LEU A 320 13.25 -20.45 7.91
C LEU A 320 14.08 -21.74 7.91
N VAL A 321 15.07 -21.85 7.02
CA VAL A 321 16.00 -22.99 7.04
C VAL A 321 16.83 -22.97 8.31
N LYS A 322 17.25 -21.79 8.78
CA LYS A 322 18.00 -21.66 10.03
C LYS A 322 17.15 -22.07 11.24
N GLN A 323 15.87 -21.73 11.24
CA GLN A 323 14.90 -22.15 12.27
C GLN A 323 14.67 -23.66 12.24
N LEU A 324 14.50 -24.24 11.04
CA LEU A 324 14.42 -25.70 10.85
C LEU A 324 15.66 -26.41 11.40
N GLN A 325 16.86 -25.96 11.03
CA GLN A 325 18.12 -26.55 11.49
C GLN A 325 18.22 -26.52 13.02
N LYS A 326 17.93 -25.37 13.66
CA LYS A 326 17.86 -25.28 15.13
C LYS A 326 16.89 -26.29 15.72
N LYS A 327 15.68 -26.39 15.15
CA LYS A 327 14.64 -27.27 15.69
C LYS A 327 14.97 -28.75 15.54
N LEU A 328 15.56 -29.14 14.41
CA LEU A 328 16.06 -30.49 14.19
C LEU A 328 17.13 -30.83 15.23
N GLN A 329 18.09 -29.93 15.45
CA GLN A 329 19.14 -30.12 16.46
C GLN A 329 18.55 -30.24 17.88
N GLU A 330 17.61 -29.37 18.26
CA GLU A 330 16.88 -29.46 19.54
C GLU A 330 16.16 -30.80 19.73
N LYS A 331 15.63 -31.37 18.64
CA LYS A 331 14.94 -32.67 18.63
C LYS A 331 15.89 -33.86 18.51
N GLY A 332 17.20 -33.64 18.50
CA GLY A 332 18.24 -34.68 18.47
C GLY A 332 18.68 -35.13 17.06
N TYR A 333 18.26 -34.43 16.01
CA TYR A 333 18.64 -34.71 14.62
C TYR A 333 19.70 -33.72 14.18
N ASN A 334 20.90 -34.18 13.82
CA ASN A 334 22.01 -33.30 13.44
C ASN A 334 21.86 -32.79 11.99
N PRO A 335 21.52 -31.50 11.76
CA PRO A 335 21.35 -30.96 10.41
C PRO A 335 22.67 -30.46 9.78
N GLY A 336 23.80 -30.60 10.49
CA GLY A 336 25.06 -29.93 10.17
C GLY A 336 25.11 -28.51 10.75
N THR A 337 25.83 -27.62 10.06
CA THR A 337 25.96 -26.20 10.47
C THR A 337 24.61 -25.49 10.40
N ILE A 338 24.33 -24.65 11.41
CA ILE A 338 23.13 -23.80 11.46
C ILE A 338 23.41 -22.48 10.73
N ASP A 339 23.52 -22.56 9.42
CA ASP A 339 23.88 -21.46 8.52
C ASP A 339 22.69 -20.89 7.74
N GLY A 340 21.52 -21.56 7.81
CA GLY A 340 20.36 -21.21 7.01
C GLY A 340 20.45 -21.69 5.55
N VAL A 341 21.30 -22.68 5.24
CA VAL A 341 21.40 -23.32 3.93
C VAL A 341 20.96 -24.78 4.00
N PHE A 342 19.95 -25.15 3.22
CA PHE A 342 19.37 -26.49 3.24
C PHE A 342 20.20 -27.40 2.35
N GLY A 343 21.34 -27.84 2.88
CA GLY A 343 22.25 -28.80 2.23
C GLY A 343 21.92 -30.27 2.55
N LEU A 344 22.81 -31.17 2.12
CA LEU A 344 22.68 -32.61 2.32
C LEU A 344 22.55 -33.02 3.80
N GLY A 345 23.25 -32.32 4.70
CA GLY A 345 23.14 -32.55 6.15
C GLY A 345 21.73 -32.28 6.67
N THR A 346 21.16 -31.14 6.30
CA THR A 346 19.80 -30.75 6.70
C THR A 346 18.76 -31.69 6.10
N LYS A 347 18.91 -32.09 4.82
CA LYS A 347 18.04 -33.08 4.19
C LYS A 347 18.05 -34.42 4.92
N SER A 348 19.23 -34.91 5.29
CA SER A 348 19.38 -36.17 6.01
C SER A 348 18.70 -36.12 7.38
N ALA A 349 18.86 -35.01 8.11
CA ALA A 349 18.18 -34.78 9.39
C ALA A 349 16.65 -34.73 9.25
N VAL A 350 16.13 -34.06 8.21
CA VAL A 350 14.69 -34.03 7.93
C VAL A 350 14.14 -35.43 7.64
N ARG A 351 14.81 -36.23 6.81
CA ARG A 351 14.37 -37.61 6.51
C ARG A 351 14.36 -38.49 7.75
N ALA A 352 15.37 -38.36 8.61
CA ALA A 352 15.44 -39.09 9.87
C ALA A 352 14.28 -38.68 10.80
N PHE A 353 14.02 -37.38 10.94
CA PHE A 353 12.91 -36.85 11.70
C PHE A 353 11.55 -37.34 11.18
N GLN A 354 11.33 -37.25 9.86
CA GLN A 354 10.10 -37.71 9.22
C GLN A 354 9.85 -39.20 9.48
N LYS A 355 10.87 -40.04 9.27
CA LYS A 355 10.78 -41.48 9.51
C LYS A 355 10.41 -41.81 10.97
N ALA A 356 11.02 -41.10 11.92
CA ALA A 356 10.76 -41.31 13.35
C ALA A 356 9.35 -40.86 13.78
N ASN A 357 8.72 -39.94 13.05
CA ASN A 357 7.40 -39.40 13.35
C ASN A 357 6.29 -39.96 12.44
N GLY A 358 6.54 -41.06 11.73
CA GLY A 358 5.54 -41.72 10.88
C GLY A 358 5.14 -40.91 9.63
N LEU A 359 6.01 -39.99 9.19
CA LEU A 359 5.83 -39.20 7.98
C LEU A 359 6.58 -39.84 6.80
N GLU A 360 6.18 -39.49 5.58
CA GLU A 360 6.94 -39.84 4.38
C GLU A 360 8.34 -39.20 4.44
N ALA A 361 9.39 -40.02 4.39
CA ALA A 361 10.78 -39.59 4.52
C ALA A 361 11.37 -39.10 3.19
N ASP A 362 10.71 -38.11 2.58
CA ASP A 362 11.07 -37.49 1.31
C ASP A 362 12.18 -36.42 1.43
N GLY A 363 12.44 -35.95 2.66
CA GLY A 363 13.42 -34.89 2.93
C GLY A 363 12.89 -33.50 2.61
N VAL A 364 11.58 -33.34 2.45
CA VAL A 364 10.88 -32.11 2.14
C VAL A 364 10.02 -31.68 3.33
N VAL A 365 10.23 -30.46 3.81
CA VAL A 365 9.51 -29.90 4.95
C VAL A 365 8.27 -29.18 4.45
N GLY A 366 7.19 -29.93 4.30
CA GLY A 366 5.84 -29.39 4.11
C GLY A 366 5.07 -29.29 5.43
N GLN A 367 3.79 -28.92 5.35
CA GLN A 367 2.90 -28.66 6.50
C GLN A 367 2.93 -29.76 7.56
N LYS A 368 2.89 -31.04 7.17
CA LYS A 368 2.92 -32.17 8.11
C LYS A 368 4.22 -32.22 8.91
N THR A 369 5.35 -31.96 8.25
CA THR A 369 6.67 -31.96 8.88
C THR A 369 6.83 -30.76 9.83
N TRP A 370 6.38 -29.58 9.43
CA TRP A 370 6.38 -28.38 10.28
C TRP A 370 5.55 -28.55 11.55
N LYS A 371 4.33 -29.10 11.41
CA LYS A 371 3.46 -29.39 12.55
C LYS A 371 4.10 -30.41 13.51
N ALA A 372 4.71 -31.47 12.99
CA ALA A 372 5.41 -32.45 13.81
C ALA A 372 6.62 -31.84 14.55
N LEU A 373 7.27 -30.83 13.98
CA LEU A 373 8.37 -30.09 14.63
C LEU A 373 7.89 -29.11 15.71
N GLY A 374 6.58 -28.80 15.77
CA GLY A 374 5.99 -27.80 16.65
C GLY A 374 6.37 -26.38 16.24
N LEU A 375 6.32 -26.12 14.93
CA LEU A 375 6.63 -24.83 14.30
C LEU A 375 5.48 -24.35 13.40
N ASP A 376 4.23 -24.70 13.74
CA ASP A 376 3.02 -24.30 13.02
C ASP A 376 2.49 -22.91 13.38
#